data_AF-A0A6B0UGD4-F1
#
_entry.id   AF-A0A6B0UGD4-F1
#
_cell.length_a   1.000
_cell.length_b   1.000
_cell.length_c   1.000
_cell.angle_alpha   90.00
_cell.angle_beta   90.00
_cell.angle_gamma   90.00
#
_symmetry.space_group_name_H-M   'P 1'
#
loop_
_entity.id
_entity.type
_entity.pdbx_description
1 polymer ?
#
loop_
_entity_poly.entity_id
_entity_poly.type
_entity_poly.pdbx_seq_one_letter_code
_entity_poly.pdbx_strand_id
1 'polypeptide(L)'
;MMSRKTNLYYQNTRGLRTKSEAFFANVCESEYDVICLTETWLNASCTNQSYFSNQYSVFRKDRSYTEKIKNGGGVLIACKSSFRAVRRGDLETYEECVWVEV
;
A
#
# COMPACT_ATOMS: atom_id res chain seq x y z
N MET A 1 -29.82 9.38 2.67
CA MET A 1 -28.67 8.45 2.64
C MET A 1 -27.71 8.88 3.73
N MET A 2 -27.41 8.04 4.71
CA MET A 2 -26.45 8.42 5.77
C MET A 2 -25.02 8.38 5.21
N SER A 3 -24.26 9.43 5.46
CA SER A 3 -22.83 9.49 5.19
C SER A 3 -22.11 8.43 6.04
N ARG A 4 -21.53 7.42 5.41
CA ARG A 4 -20.68 6.43 6.11
C ARG A 4 -19.31 7.05 6.36
N LYS A 5 -18.77 6.87 7.56
CA LYS A 5 -17.39 7.26 7.86
C LYS A 5 -16.41 6.38 7.06
N THR A 6 -15.38 7.01 6.50
CA THR A 6 -14.26 6.32 5.85
C THR A 6 -13.21 6.00 6.89
N ASN A 7 -12.85 4.72 7.03
CA ASN A 7 -11.87 4.28 8.01
C ASN A 7 -10.49 4.13 7.35
N LEU A 8 -9.48 4.82 7.88
CA LEU A 8 -8.11 4.77 7.37
C LEU A 8 -7.18 4.15 8.41
N TYR A 9 -6.30 3.26 7.96
CA TYR A 9 -5.20 2.73 8.73
C TYR A 9 -3.86 3.21 8.18
N TYR A 10 -2.95 3.62 9.05
CA TYR A 10 -1.58 3.96 8.69
C TYR A 10 -0.59 3.17 9.52
N GLN A 11 0.46 2.65 8.88
CA GLN A 11 1.57 2.01 9.58
C GLN A 11 2.90 2.17 8.83
N ASN A 12 3.94 2.52 9.57
CA ASN A 12 5.31 2.24 9.14
C ASN A 12 5.64 0.77 9.44
N THR A 13 5.77 -0.05 8.40
CA THR A 13 5.83 -1.52 8.54
C THR A 13 7.21 -2.06 8.88
N ARG A 14 8.27 -1.23 8.73
CA ARG A 14 9.68 -1.60 8.91
C ARG A 14 10.03 -2.91 8.19
N GLY A 15 9.62 -3.01 6.93
CA GLY A 15 9.79 -4.17 6.07
C GLY A 15 8.65 -5.18 6.17
N LEU A 16 8.07 -5.50 5.02
CA LEU A 16 6.94 -6.41 4.88
C LEU A 16 7.33 -7.74 4.21
N ARG A 17 8.51 -7.82 3.57
CA ARG A 17 8.97 -9.00 2.79
C ARG A 17 8.91 -10.34 3.53
N THR A 18 9.11 -10.35 4.85
CA THR A 18 9.11 -11.56 5.67
C THR A 18 7.79 -11.80 6.41
N LYS A 19 6.76 -10.98 6.14
CA LYS A 19 5.51 -10.93 6.91
C LYS A 19 4.27 -11.09 6.02
N SER A 20 4.42 -11.56 4.78
CA SER A 20 3.34 -11.60 3.78
C SER A 20 2.11 -12.36 4.26
N GLU A 21 2.28 -13.56 4.80
CA GLU A 21 1.17 -14.42 5.24
C GLU A 21 0.39 -13.80 6.41
N ALA A 22 1.09 -13.42 7.49
CA ALA A 22 0.46 -12.78 8.65
C ALA A 22 -0.19 -11.44 8.28
N PHE A 23 0.45 -10.65 7.41
CA PHE A 23 -0.11 -9.40 6.93
C PHE A 23 -1.38 -9.63 6.09
N PHE A 24 -1.36 -10.59 5.16
CA PHE A 24 -2.50 -10.94 4.33
C PHE A 24 -3.70 -11.40 5.16
N ALA A 25 -3.47 -12.24 6.17
CA ALA A 25 -4.51 -12.69 7.10
C ALA A 25 -5.15 -11.49 7.83
N ASN A 26 -4.33 -10.61 8.40
CA ASN A 26 -4.80 -9.39 9.06
C ASN A 26 -5.59 -8.47 8.13
N VAL A 27 -5.16 -8.31 6.87
CA VAL A 27 -5.88 -7.51 5.87
C VAL A 27 -7.26 -8.11 5.58
N CYS A 28 -7.36 -9.44 5.47
CA CYS A 28 -8.63 -10.13 5.21
C CYS A 28 -9.64 -10.00 6.36
N GLU A 29 -9.17 -9.90 7.60
CA GLU A 29 -10.00 -9.69 8.80
C GLU A 29 -10.27 -8.21 9.09
N SER A 30 -9.55 -7.30 8.43
CA SER A 30 -9.68 -5.87 8.68
C SER A 30 -10.84 -5.23 7.92
N GLU A 31 -11.44 -4.20 8.53
CA GLU A 31 -12.54 -3.43 7.93
C GLU A 31 -12.12 -2.05 7.41
N TYR A 32 -10.82 -1.78 7.30
CA TYR A 32 -10.32 -0.50 6.83
C TYR A 32 -10.70 -0.24 5.37
N ASP A 33 -11.04 1.00 5.05
CA ASP A 33 -11.35 1.39 3.68
C ASP A 33 -10.09 1.77 2.91
N VAL A 34 -9.14 2.35 3.62
CA VAL A 34 -7.84 2.76 3.08
C VAL A 34 -6.74 2.30 4.04
N ILE A 35 -5.69 1.68 3.50
CA ILE A 35 -4.50 1.25 4.21
C ILE A 35 -3.29 1.95 3.61
N CYS A 36 -2.61 2.78 4.40
CA CYS A 36 -1.42 3.53 4.02
C CYS A 36 -0.19 2.95 4.73
N LEU A 37 0.80 2.51 3.96
CA LEU A 37 2.02 1.89 4.49
C LEU A 37 3.27 2.62 4.03
N THR A 38 4.23 2.77 4.94
CA THR A 38 5.59 3.25 4.66
C THR A 38 6.62 2.22 5.10
N GLU A 39 7.85 2.37 4.59
CA GLU A 39 8.95 1.43 4.83
C GLU A 39 8.52 0.00 4.50
N THR A 40 7.80 -0.19 3.40
CA THR A 40 7.27 -1.51 2.98
C THR A 40 8.40 -2.46 2.64
N TRP A 41 9.51 -1.89 2.14
CA TRP A 41 10.67 -2.60 1.62
C TRP A 41 10.26 -3.61 0.55
N LEU A 42 9.18 -3.41 -0.19
CA LEU A 42 8.84 -4.33 -1.27
C LEU A 42 9.66 -4.00 -2.52
N ASN A 43 9.61 -4.88 -3.52
CA ASN A 43 10.23 -4.70 -4.83
C ASN A 43 9.37 -5.39 -5.91
N ALA A 44 9.85 -5.37 -7.15
CA ALA A 44 9.16 -5.94 -8.30
C ALA A 44 8.91 -7.46 -8.21
N SER A 45 9.65 -8.23 -7.40
CA SER A 45 9.38 -9.66 -7.19
C SER A 45 8.28 -9.93 -6.17
N CYS A 46 7.85 -8.91 -5.43
CA CYS A 46 6.79 -9.00 -4.42
C CYS A 46 5.44 -8.63 -5.03
N THR A 47 4.63 -9.64 -5.39
CA THR A 47 3.29 -9.41 -5.96
C THR A 47 2.33 -8.82 -4.93
N ASN A 48 1.37 -7.99 -5.36
CA ASN A 48 0.38 -7.40 -4.45
C ASN A 48 -0.54 -8.46 -3.84
N GLN A 49 -0.83 -9.52 -4.60
CA GLN A 49 -1.69 -10.64 -4.21
C GLN A 49 -1.11 -11.46 -3.04
N SER A 50 0.20 -11.36 -2.79
CA SER A 50 0.84 -11.95 -1.60
C SER A 50 0.52 -11.20 -0.30
N TYR A 51 -0.02 -9.98 -0.37
CA TYR A 51 -0.24 -9.09 0.78
C TYR A 51 -1.68 -8.60 0.90
N PHE A 52 -2.39 -8.48 -0.22
CA PHE A 52 -3.76 -7.99 -0.28
C PHE A 52 -4.63 -8.94 -1.09
N SER A 53 -5.86 -9.15 -0.63
CA SER A 53 -6.89 -9.82 -1.43
C SER A 53 -7.44 -8.87 -2.50
N ASN A 54 -8.23 -9.41 -3.44
CA ASN A 54 -8.87 -8.63 -4.51
C ASN A 54 -9.90 -7.59 -4.00
N GLN A 55 -10.16 -7.57 -2.68
CA GLN A 55 -10.97 -6.55 -2.02
C GLN A 55 -10.29 -5.18 -2.00
N TYR A 56 -9.00 -5.09 -2.33
CA TYR A 56 -8.26 -3.82 -2.40
C TYR A 56 -7.63 -3.59 -3.77
N SER A 57 -7.71 -2.35 -4.23
CA SER A 57 -6.85 -1.80 -5.29
C SER A 57 -5.60 -1.23 -4.64
N VAL A 58 -4.43 -1.72 -5.06
CA VAL A 58 -3.14 -1.40 -4.44
C VAL A 58 -2.32 -0.49 -5.35
N PHE A 59 -2.00 0.70 -4.85
CA PHE A 59 -1.13 1.69 -5.49
C PHE A 59 0.16 1.79 -4.68
N ARG A 60 1.31 1.51 -5.30
CA ARG A 60 2.60 1.54 -4.60
C ARG A 60 3.71 2.13 -5.44
N LYS A 61 4.73 2.59 -4.73
CA LYS A 61 6.01 3.04 -5.29
C LYS A 61 7.11 2.40 -4.45
N ASP A 62 7.78 1.43 -5.06
CA ASP A 62 8.93 0.77 -4.42
C ASP A 62 10.18 1.62 -4.58
N ARG A 63 11.09 1.49 -3.62
CA ARG A 63 12.43 2.07 -3.75
C ARG A 63 13.19 1.39 -4.88
N SER A 64 13.85 2.19 -5.71
CA SER A 64 14.87 1.73 -6.66
C SER A 64 16.12 1.28 -5.89
N TYR A 65 16.24 -0.02 -5.62
CA TYR A 65 17.44 -0.56 -4.98
C TYR A 65 18.63 -0.52 -5.95
N THR A 66 19.80 -0.18 -5.42
CA THR A 66 21.07 -0.12 -6.14
C THR A 66 22.14 -0.86 -5.36
N GLU A 67 23.34 -1.00 -5.91
CA GLU A 67 24.47 -1.60 -5.18
C GLU A 67 24.75 -0.90 -3.84
N LYS A 68 24.49 0.42 -3.76
CA LYS A 68 24.68 1.24 -2.56
C LYS A 68 23.46 1.26 -1.63
N ILE A 69 22.27 1.02 -2.16
CA ILE A 69 21.00 1.09 -1.41
C ILE A 69 20.29 -0.26 -1.51
N LYS A 70 20.41 -1.06 -0.44
CA LYS A 70 19.89 -2.43 -0.42
C LYS A 70 18.62 -2.62 0.41
N ASN A 71 18.32 -1.66 1.30
CA ASN A 71 17.25 -1.76 2.29
C ASN A 71 16.51 -0.41 2.43
N GLY A 72 15.35 -0.44 3.08
CA GLY A 72 14.59 0.77 3.39
C GLY A 72 13.61 1.19 2.30
N GLY A 73 12.69 2.07 2.67
CA GLY A 73 11.81 2.80 1.77
C GLY A 73 10.60 2.03 1.26
N GLY A 74 10.06 2.54 0.17
CA GLY A 74 8.79 2.09 -0.41
C GLY A 74 7.57 2.63 0.34
N VAL A 75 6.57 3.03 -0.45
CA VAL A 75 5.28 3.54 0.03
C VAL A 75 4.13 2.86 -0.70
N LEU A 76 2.99 2.71 -0.04
CA LEU A 76 1.82 2.00 -0.56
C LEU A 76 0.52 2.61 0.00
N ILE A 77 -0.47 2.77 -0.86
CA ILE A 77 -1.86 3.05 -0.50
C ILE A 77 -2.72 1.94 -1.11
N ALA A 78 -3.48 1.24 -0.29
CA ALA A 78 -4.48 0.28 -0.72
C ALA A 78 -5.87 0.81 -0.38
N CYS A 79 -6.77 0.85 -1.36
CA CYS A 79 -8.16 1.30 -1.19
C CYS A 79 -9.11 0.13 -1.44
N LYS A 80 -10.15 -0.04 -0.62
CA LYS A 80 -11.19 -1.04 -0.87
C LYS A 80 -11.73 -0.87 -2.29
N SER A 81 -11.92 -1.95 -3.03
CA SER A 81 -12.33 -1.95 -4.45
C SER A 81 -13.75 -1.39 -4.66
N SER A 82 -14.52 -1.17 -3.60
CA SER A 82 -15.78 -0.42 -3.64
C SER A 82 -15.58 1.09 -3.85
N PHE A 83 -14.36 1.60 -3.69
CA PHE A 83 -14.00 2.98 -3.96
C PHE A 83 -13.55 3.15 -5.41
N ARG A 84 -13.88 4.28 -6.03
CA ARG A 84 -13.37 4.65 -7.35
C ARG A 84 -12.01 5.31 -7.21
N ALA A 85 -11.01 4.52 -6.82
CA ALA A 85 -9.66 5.03 -6.60
C ALA A 85 -8.89 5.21 -7.94
N VAL A 86 -8.28 6.37 -8.14
CA VAL A 86 -7.45 6.70 -9.30
C VAL A 86 -6.09 7.23 -8.86
N ARG A 87 -5.01 6.66 -9.40
CA ARG A 87 -3.66 7.16 -9.13
C ARG A 87 -3.43 8.49 -9.86
N ARG A 88 -3.05 9.52 -9.10
CA ARG A 88 -2.72 10.86 -9.60
C ARG A 88 -1.21 11.01 -9.76
N GLY A 89 -0.68 10.32 -10.78
CA GLY A 89 0.76 10.37 -11.10
C GLY A 89 1.26 11.78 -11.43
N ASP A 90 0.37 12.67 -11.85
CA ASP A 90 0.64 14.09 -12.08
C ASP A 90 1.00 14.87 -10.79
N LEU A 91 0.66 14.33 -9.61
CA LEU A 91 0.98 14.90 -8.30
C LEU A 91 2.21 14.26 -7.63
N GLU A 92 2.79 13.20 -8.21
CA GLU A 92 3.92 12.48 -7.65
C GLU A 92 5.25 13.22 -7.90
N THR A 93 5.50 14.27 -7.11
CA THR A 93 6.69 15.14 -7.26
C THR A 93 7.96 14.60 -6.59
N TYR A 94 7.88 13.47 -5.86
CA TYR A 94 9.01 12.87 -5.14
C TYR A 94 9.15 11.39 -5.48
N GLU A 95 10.37 10.84 -5.35
CA GLU A 95 10.68 9.45 -5.75
C GLU A 95 9.84 8.39 -5.02
N GLU A 96 9.56 8.58 -3.73
CA GLU A 96 8.80 7.64 -2.90
C GLU A 96 7.47 8.27 -2.47
N CYS A 97 6.63 8.53 -3.47
CA CYS A 97 5.33 9.16 -3.29
C CYS A 97 4.26 8.44 -4.11
N VAL A 98 3.05 8.38 -3.56
CA VAL A 98 1.86 7.87 -4.23
C VAL A 98 0.70 8.80 -3.90
N TRP A 99 -0.01 9.28 -4.92
CA TRP A 99 -1.23 10.07 -4.77
C TRP A 99 -2.42 9.29 -5.33
N VAL A 100 -3.50 9.24 -4.55
CA VAL A 100 -4.74 8.56 -4.93
C VAL A 100 -5.92 9.50 -4.69
N GLU A 101 -6.74 9.68 -5.72
CA GLU A 101 -8.05 10.32 -5.67
C GLU A 101 -9.11 9.24 -5.45
N VAL A 102 -10.06 9.47 -4.55
CA VAL A 102 -11.06 8.49 -4.09
C VAL A 102 -12.45 9.09 -4.15
#